data_AF-A0A9X1P816-F1
#
_entry.id   AF-A0A9X1P816-F1
#
_cell.length_a   1.000
_cell.length_b   1.000
_cell.length_c   1.000
_cell.angle_alpha   90.00
_cell.angle_beta   90.00
_cell.angle_gamma   90.00
#
_symmetry.space_group_name_H-M   'P 1'
#
loop_
_entity.id
_entity.type
_entity.pdbx_description
1 polymer ?
#
loop_
_entity_poly.entity_id
_entity_poly.type
_entity_poly.pdbx_seq_one_letter_code
_entity_poly.pdbx_strand_id
1 'polypeptide(L)'
;MILALAWSGFLVRMHLRGEGSVVDRIETAALDWRMIAAGPLAPPEGIAIVAIDDATVAAEGGYPLARGRLAQIVDTIGESGAKAIAIDVLLTGGEAGDRHDAALTKALAGLPSVIVAAASFDKTVSSIVPVAKEVLAPAPIFAASAKVGLVNVAADAGGTPRQMPLVIVTPQGPQPSMVLAAAGLGAKTPPSLAGESVRIGAATRRLDIGWHLPIRFYGPTGTIATVGAAGLVGGKADERLAGRLIFLGVTATAIGDSFTTPFDPRMPGVEVLATAAANLVDGTGLIRDGAVRRTDALAAVALTLLTVAAIALLPLPIALVLSLAALLAWLGATFVGVASGYWLAAMLAVAAVVPPAAFAAFLRLRRERLISRNLKATEAALRRLQPPALADHLARHPNYLTVPEERNVAVLFIDLAGFTGMSERLGAARSRDVLKEFHSLVVEELLPRGGVVLSFMGDGAMVVFGLPEPSPQDSTNAVRAGLGVIAAVRRWIAESRTETALQGVRLGAHYGPVVLSRLGHDDAQHITATGDSVNVASRLMEVGKAHHADIVISAALWEVADTAGVEPPDRWEVVPIRGRGEAMKVGFWQ
;
A
#
# COMPACT_ATOMS: atom_id res chain seq x y z
N MET A 1 -6.55 -14.65 -1.71
CA MET A 1 -6.47 -15.13 -0.32
C MET A 1 -5.46 -16.25 -0.14
N ILE A 2 -5.52 -17.35 -0.89
CA ILE A 2 -4.57 -18.48 -0.78
C ILE A 2 -3.10 -18.03 -0.92
N LEU A 3 -2.78 -17.22 -1.95
CA LEU A 3 -1.43 -16.68 -2.13
C LEU A 3 -0.96 -15.79 -0.97
N ALA A 4 -1.88 -15.02 -0.38
CA ALA A 4 -1.57 -14.17 0.77
C ALA A 4 -1.23 -15.01 2.01
N LEU A 5 -2.00 -16.07 2.25
CA LEU A 5 -1.74 -17.05 3.32
C LEU A 5 -0.43 -17.81 3.11
N ALA A 6 -0.13 -18.21 1.87
CA ALA A 6 1.12 -18.88 1.55
C ALA A 6 2.32 -17.95 1.83
N TRP A 7 2.22 -16.68 1.43
CA TRP A 7 3.25 -15.66 1.70
C TRP A 7 3.44 -15.38 3.19
N SER A 8 2.38 -15.03 3.91
CA SER A 8 2.46 -14.75 5.34
C SER A 8 2.88 -15.98 6.14
N GLY A 9 2.41 -17.17 5.74
CA GLY A 9 2.77 -18.45 6.35
C GLY A 9 4.25 -18.79 6.16
N PHE A 10 4.82 -18.49 4.99
CA PHE A 10 6.25 -18.65 4.74
C PHE A 10 7.09 -17.76 5.68
N LEU A 11 6.74 -16.47 5.79
CA LEU A 11 7.43 -15.53 6.69
C LEU A 11 7.30 -15.92 8.16
N VAL A 12 6.07 -16.27 8.59
CA VAL A 12 5.80 -16.70 9.96
C VAL A 12 6.56 -17.97 10.32
N ARG A 13 6.66 -18.94 9.40
CA ARG A 13 7.42 -20.17 9.63
C ARG A 13 8.89 -19.87 9.88
N MET A 14 9.51 -18.99 9.09
CA MET A 14 10.90 -18.59 9.30
C MET A 14 11.07 -17.87 10.64
N HIS A 15 10.17 -16.93 10.94
CA HIS A 15 10.19 -16.16 12.19
C HIS A 15 10.05 -17.05 13.44
N LEU A 16 9.14 -18.03 13.43
CA LEU A 16 8.93 -18.94 14.57
C LEU A 16 10.09 -19.91 14.75
N ARG A 17 10.84 -20.21 13.70
CA ARG A 17 12.04 -21.07 13.77
C ARG A 17 13.30 -20.31 14.13
N GLY A 18 13.28 -18.97 14.14
CA GLY A 18 14.48 -18.16 14.30
C GLY A 18 15.45 -18.30 13.13
N GLU A 19 14.96 -18.69 11.94
CA GLU A 19 15.77 -18.71 10.72
C GLU A 19 16.04 -17.27 10.28
N GLY A 20 17.31 -16.84 10.31
CA GLY A 20 17.68 -15.46 10.00
C GLY A 20 17.21 -15.02 8.60
N SER A 21 16.40 -13.97 8.54
CA SER A 21 15.84 -13.43 7.29
C SER A 21 16.29 -11.98 7.03
N VAL A 22 16.06 -11.49 5.81
CA VAL A 22 16.22 -10.06 5.49
C VAL A 22 15.32 -9.20 6.39
N VAL A 23 14.13 -9.70 6.73
CA VAL A 23 13.16 -9.02 7.58
C VAL A 23 13.72 -8.86 8.99
N ASP A 24 14.39 -9.88 9.54
CA ASP A 24 14.99 -9.82 10.87
C ASP A 24 16.13 -8.79 10.94
N ARG A 25 16.91 -8.63 9.87
CA ARG A 25 17.97 -7.60 9.79
C ARG A 25 17.42 -6.18 9.84
N ILE A 26 16.25 -5.96 9.23
CA ILE A 26 15.61 -4.64 9.26
C ILE A 26 14.86 -4.46 10.59
N GLU A 27 14.30 -5.53 11.14
CA GLU A 27 13.65 -5.54 12.46
C GLU A 27 14.60 -5.14 13.58
N THR A 28 15.85 -5.62 13.56
CA THR A 28 16.85 -5.23 14.55
C THR A 28 17.22 -3.76 14.46
N ALA A 29 17.41 -3.22 13.25
CA ALA A 29 17.59 -1.78 13.08
C ALA A 29 16.37 -0.97 13.58
N ALA A 30 15.15 -1.42 13.27
CA ALA A 30 13.91 -0.78 13.74
C ALA A 30 13.72 -0.87 15.27
N LEU A 31 14.34 -1.84 15.95
CA LEU A 31 14.32 -1.93 17.40
C LEU A 31 15.07 -0.75 18.04
N ASP A 32 16.20 -0.33 17.49
CA ASP A 32 16.98 0.79 18.05
C ASP A 32 16.17 2.07 18.12
N TRP A 33 15.50 2.41 17.02
CA TRP A 33 14.62 3.57 16.96
C TRP A 33 13.54 3.52 18.04
N ARG A 34 13.01 2.33 18.33
CA ARG A 34 12.00 2.12 19.38
C ARG A 34 12.61 2.20 20.78
N MET A 35 13.84 1.74 21.00
CA MET A 35 14.54 1.91 22.27
C MET A 35 14.86 3.39 22.53
N ILE A 36 15.36 4.11 21.52
CA ILE A 36 15.63 5.55 21.60
C ILE A 36 14.33 6.32 21.90
N ALA A 37 13.23 5.97 21.22
CA ALA A 37 11.92 6.58 21.45
C ALA A 37 11.35 6.26 22.85
N ALA A 38 11.61 5.08 23.40
CA ALA A 38 11.24 4.73 24.77
C ALA A 38 12.08 5.50 25.82
N GLY A 39 13.26 6.00 25.43
CA GLY A 39 14.15 6.77 26.27
C GLY A 39 15.07 5.90 27.16
N PRO A 40 16.06 6.53 27.82
CA PRO A 40 16.93 5.85 28.76
C PRO A 40 16.14 5.38 30.01
N LEU A 41 16.63 4.33 30.64
CA LEU A 41 16.09 3.73 31.85
C LEU A 41 16.92 4.13 33.07
N ALA A 42 16.34 3.98 34.26
CA ALA A 42 17.09 4.13 35.50
C ALA A 42 18.23 3.09 35.58
N PRO A 43 19.44 3.49 36.00
CA PRO A 43 20.59 2.61 36.04
C PRO A 43 20.39 1.46 37.04
N PRO A 44 21.00 0.28 36.79
CA PRO A 44 20.89 -0.85 37.71
C PRO A 44 21.64 -0.57 39.02
N GLU A 45 20.99 -0.86 40.16
CA GLU A 45 21.59 -0.64 41.49
C GLU A 45 22.50 -1.78 41.95
N GLY A 46 22.29 -2.99 41.42
CA GLY A 46 23.01 -4.20 41.84
C GLY A 46 24.31 -4.48 41.09
N ILE A 47 24.69 -3.65 40.12
CA ILE A 47 25.83 -3.87 39.23
C ILE A 47 26.69 -2.60 39.14
N ALA A 48 28.01 -2.76 39.09
CA ALA A 48 28.94 -1.68 38.83
C ALA A 48 30.11 -2.17 37.95
N ILE A 49 30.81 -1.24 37.32
CA ILE A 49 31.95 -1.49 36.44
C ILE A 49 33.21 -0.95 37.10
N VAL A 50 34.27 -1.74 37.08
CA VAL A 50 35.63 -1.27 37.34
C VAL A 50 36.35 -1.19 35.99
N ALA A 51 36.64 0.03 35.56
CA ALA A 51 37.16 0.34 34.25
C ALA A 51 38.70 0.39 34.26
N ILE A 52 39.35 -0.44 33.44
CA ILE A 52 40.74 -0.24 33.03
C ILE A 52 40.71 0.81 31.91
N ASP A 53 40.66 2.07 32.33
CA ASP A 53 40.56 3.25 31.47
C ASP A 53 41.94 3.76 31.02
N ASP A 54 41.97 4.78 30.16
CA ASP A 54 43.21 5.38 29.66
C ASP A 54 44.09 5.92 30.80
N ALA A 55 43.47 6.41 31.90
CA ALA A 55 44.19 6.87 33.08
C ALA A 55 44.88 5.71 33.82
N THR A 56 44.23 4.55 33.93
CA THR A 56 44.80 3.32 34.51
C THR A 56 45.95 2.82 33.65
N VAL A 57 45.78 2.74 32.33
CA VAL A 57 46.84 2.29 31.42
C VAL A 57 48.06 3.21 31.49
N ALA A 58 47.84 4.53 31.55
CA ALA A 58 48.91 5.51 31.68
C ALA A 58 49.62 5.42 33.04
N ALA A 59 48.88 5.25 34.15
CA ALA A 59 49.44 5.15 35.48
C ALA A 59 50.28 3.87 35.69
N GLU A 60 49.89 2.78 35.03
CA GLU A 60 50.54 1.46 35.16
C GLU A 60 51.61 1.19 34.08
N GLY A 61 51.83 2.13 33.17
CA GLY A 61 52.87 2.04 32.14
C GLY A 61 52.53 1.12 30.95
N GLY A 62 51.28 0.70 30.80
CA GLY A 62 50.81 -0.06 29.64
C GLY A 62 49.71 -1.10 29.93
N TYR A 63 49.33 -1.83 28.89
CA TYR A 63 48.43 -2.98 28.95
C TYR A 63 49.05 -4.14 28.13
N PRO A 64 48.91 -5.41 28.55
CA PRO A 64 48.17 -5.93 29.71
C PRO A 64 48.72 -5.46 31.06
N LEU A 65 47.83 -5.28 32.04
CA LEU A 65 48.24 -4.96 33.42
C LEU A 65 49.04 -6.13 34.02
N ALA A 66 50.06 -5.81 34.83
CA ALA A 66 50.82 -6.83 35.55
C ALA A 66 49.91 -7.67 36.46
N ARG A 67 50.15 -8.98 36.53
CA ARG A 67 49.34 -9.93 37.32
C ARG A 67 49.24 -9.54 38.80
N GLY A 68 50.33 -9.03 39.38
CA GLY A 68 50.35 -8.53 40.76
C GLY A 68 49.48 -7.28 40.96
N ARG A 69 49.32 -6.45 39.93
CA ARG A 69 48.45 -5.27 39.96
C ARG A 69 46.98 -5.65 39.84
N LEU A 70 46.68 -6.59 38.94
CA LEU A 70 45.34 -7.20 38.87
C LEU A 70 44.95 -7.82 40.22
N ALA A 71 45.87 -8.52 40.89
CA ALA A 71 45.63 -9.08 42.23
C ALA A 71 45.24 -7.99 43.24
N GLN A 72 46.00 -6.89 43.30
CA GLN A 72 45.69 -5.75 44.18
C GLN A 72 44.31 -5.14 43.89
N ILE A 73 43.97 -4.96 42.61
CA ILE A 73 42.66 -4.43 42.22
C ILE A 73 41.54 -5.39 42.69
N VAL A 74 41.70 -6.69 42.48
CA VAL A 74 40.72 -7.70 42.90
C VAL A 74 40.57 -7.74 44.43
N ASP A 75 41.68 -7.68 45.17
CA ASP A 75 41.66 -7.61 46.64
C ASP A 75 40.91 -6.36 47.13
N THR A 76 41.22 -5.17 46.60
CA THR A 76 40.52 -3.92 46.96
C THR A 76 39.03 -3.96 46.61
N ILE A 77 38.64 -4.61 45.51
CA ILE A 77 37.23 -4.85 45.16
C ILE A 77 36.55 -5.71 46.23
N GLY A 78 37.22 -6.77 46.69
CA GLY A 78 36.75 -7.62 47.79
C GLY A 78 36.61 -6.86 49.10
N GLU A 79 37.61 -6.06 49.48
CA GLU A 79 37.61 -5.20 50.67
C GLU A 79 36.52 -4.12 50.64
N SER A 80 36.15 -3.65 49.45
CA SER A 80 35.04 -2.72 49.24
C SER A 80 33.65 -3.36 49.46
N GLY A 81 33.59 -4.66 49.76
CA GLY A 81 32.35 -5.38 50.04
C GLY A 81 31.58 -5.80 48.79
N ALA A 82 32.26 -5.98 47.65
CA ALA A 82 31.64 -6.51 46.44
C ALA A 82 31.00 -7.88 46.67
N LYS A 83 29.90 -8.16 45.97
CA LYS A 83 29.16 -9.43 46.09
C LYS A 83 29.83 -10.56 45.32
N ALA A 84 30.33 -10.24 44.13
CA ALA A 84 31.02 -11.12 43.21
C ALA A 84 31.74 -10.26 42.15
N ILE A 85 32.71 -10.84 41.46
CA ILE A 85 33.45 -10.17 40.39
C ILE A 85 33.43 -11.01 39.11
N ALA A 86 33.26 -10.35 37.97
CA ALA A 86 33.40 -10.93 36.65
C ALA A 86 34.49 -10.16 35.91
N ILE A 87 35.59 -10.84 35.58
CA ILE A 87 36.80 -10.22 35.04
C ILE A 87 36.84 -10.47 33.54
N ASP A 88 36.62 -9.43 32.76
CA ASP A 88 36.67 -9.36 31.30
C ASP A 88 38.11 -9.09 30.80
N VAL A 89 39.03 -9.96 31.22
CA VAL A 89 40.44 -9.93 30.82
C VAL A 89 40.89 -11.37 30.60
N LEU A 90 41.44 -11.66 29.41
CA LEU A 90 41.98 -12.98 29.10
C LEU A 90 43.23 -13.26 29.94
N LEU A 91 43.14 -14.24 30.84
CA LEU A 91 44.25 -14.68 31.69
C LEU A 91 44.98 -15.87 31.06
N THR A 92 45.57 -15.66 29.87
CA THR A 92 46.39 -16.66 29.15
C THR A 92 47.85 -16.59 29.60
N GLY A 93 48.53 -17.75 29.63
CA GLY A 93 49.90 -17.85 30.13
C GLY A 93 49.99 -17.62 31.64
N GLY A 94 50.48 -18.62 32.36
CA GLY A 94 50.73 -18.54 33.80
C GLY A 94 51.54 -19.74 34.27
N GLU A 95 52.46 -19.51 35.20
CA GLU A 95 53.40 -20.52 35.70
C GLU A 95 53.18 -20.80 37.19
N ALA A 96 53.02 -22.07 37.54
CA ALA A 96 52.91 -22.48 38.93
C ALA A 96 54.23 -22.20 39.67
N GLY A 97 54.24 -21.15 40.50
CA GLY A 97 55.41 -20.71 41.26
C GLY A 97 55.77 -19.24 41.06
N ASP A 98 55.24 -18.57 40.03
CA ASP A 98 55.37 -17.12 39.90
C ASP A 98 54.63 -16.40 41.04
N ARG A 99 55.30 -15.42 41.67
CA ARG A 99 54.78 -14.71 42.84
C ARG A 99 53.53 -13.88 42.49
N HIS A 100 53.46 -13.33 41.29
CA HIS A 100 52.34 -12.49 40.86
C HIS A 100 51.14 -13.33 40.44
N ASP A 101 51.35 -14.46 39.76
CA ASP A 101 50.29 -15.42 39.44
C ASP A 101 49.71 -16.05 40.72
N ALA A 102 50.55 -16.37 41.70
CA ALA A 102 50.11 -16.85 43.01
C ALA A 102 49.28 -15.80 43.77
N ALA A 103 49.67 -14.52 43.71
CA ALA A 103 48.92 -13.41 44.30
C ALA A 103 47.54 -13.27 43.65
N LEU A 104 47.46 -13.28 42.32
CA LEU A 104 46.19 -13.19 41.60
C LEU A 104 45.29 -14.40 41.89
N THR A 105 45.85 -15.60 41.92
CA THR A 105 45.13 -16.83 42.27
C THR A 105 44.50 -16.73 43.66
N LYS A 106 45.25 -16.22 44.65
CA LYS A 106 44.75 -15.99 46.00
C LYS A 106 43.62 -14.94 46.02
N ALA A 107 43.78 -13.84 45.30
CA ALA A 107 42.78 -12.78 45.21
C ALA A 107 41.47 -13.30 44.58
N LEU A 108 41.57 -14.07 43.49
CA LEU A 108 40.41 -14.71 42.83
C LEU A 108 39.66 -15.68 43.75
N ALA A 109 40.38 -16.38 44.64
CA ALA A 109 39.77 -17.29 45.61
C ALA A 109 39.12 -16.55 46.80
N GLY A 110 39.49 -15.29 47.05
CA GLY A 110 38.98 -14.47 48.16
C GLY A 110 37.55 -13.96 47.96
N LEU A 111 37.06 -13.89 46.71
CA LEU A 111 35.73 -13.42 46.35
C LEU A 111 35.13 -14.33 45.27
N PRO A 112 33.79 -14.58 45.24
CA PRO A 112 33.17 -15.30 44.13
C PRO A 112 33.50 -14.64 42.78
N SER A 113 34.32 -15.32 41.97
CA SER A 113 34.90 -14.75 40.75
C SER A 113 34.54 -15.57 39.50
N VAL A 114 34.27 -14.86 38.39
CA VAL A 114 34.21 -15.40 37.03
C VAL A 114 35.34 -14.80 36.21
N ILE A 115 36.06 -15.64 35.46
CA ILE A 115 37.08 -15.22 34.49
C ILE A 115 36.67 -15.65 33.08
N VAL A 116 37.13 -14.92 32.06
CA VAL A 116 36.72 -15.21 30.68
C VAL A 116 37.52 -16.32 30.04
N ALA A 117 36.83 -17.07 29.19
CA ALA A 117 37.41 -17.78 28.06
C ALA A 117 36.87 -17.15 26.77
N ALA A 118 37.68 -17.05 25.72
CA ALA A 118 37.24 -16.54 24.43
C ALA A 118 36.95 -17.69 23.46
N ALA A 119 35.83 -17.64 22.74
CA ALA A 119 35.49 -18.60 21.70
C ALA A 119 35.69 -18.00 20.31
N SER A 120 36.20 -18.81 19.36
CA SER A 120 36.20 -18.50 17.94
C SER A 120 35.06 -19.23 17.23
N PHE A 121 34.42 -18.58 16.26
CA PHE A 121 33.28 -19.12 15.50
C PHE A 121 33.61 -19.15 14.01
N ASP A 122 33.08 -20.15 13.30
CA ASP A 122 33.16 -20.16 11.84
C ASP A 122 32.15 -19.14 11.27
N LYS A 123 32.55 -18.38 10.24
CA LYS A 123 31.71 -17.30 9.66
C LYS A 123 30.42 -17.83 9.01
N THR A 124 30.23 -19.14 8.94
CA THR A 124 29.24 -19.84 8.12
C THR A 124 28.14 -20.57 8.90
N VAL A 125 28.11 -20.52 10.24
CA VAL A 125 27.17 -21.36 11.00
C VAL A 125 25.87 -20.61 11.32
N SER A 126 24.81 -21.01 10.61
CA SER A 126 23.40 -20.66 10.79
C SER A 126 22.74 -21.43 11.96
N SER A 127 23.45 -21.67 13.07
CA SER A 127 22.85 -22.36 14.21
C SER A 127 22.23 -21.35 15.17
N ILE A 128 21.00 -21.67 15.60
CA ILE A 128 20.23 -20.89 16.58
C ILE A 128 20.99 -20.76 17.91
N VAL A 129 21.83 -21.74 18.25
CA VAL A 129 22.74 -21.68 19.40
C VAL A 129 24.17 -21.63 18.86
N PRO A 130 25.03 -20.67 19.27
CA PRO A 130 26.38 -20.56 18.72
C PRO A 130 27.23 -21.81 19.01
N VAL A 131 27.93 -22.30 17.98
CA VAL A 131 28.88 -23.42 18.09
C VAL A 131 30.30 -22.90 17.92
N ALA A 132 31.08 -22.92 19.00
CA ALA A 132 32.47 -22.50 19.01
C ALA A 132 33.36 -23.57 18.36
N LYS A 133 34.28 -23.14 17.48
CA LYS A 133 35.29 -24.01 16.86
C LYS A 133 36.47 -24.24 17.81
N GLU A 134 37.01 -23.17 18.35
CA GLU A 134 38.10 -23.21 19.32
C GLU A 134 37.76 -22.33 20.52
N VAL A 135 38.28 -22.72 21.68
CA VAL A 135 38.12 -21.97 22.92
C VAL A 135 39.50 -21.69 23.48
N LEU A 136 39.83 -20.41 23.60
CA LEU A 136 40.99 -19.93 24.32
C LEU A 136 40.65 -19.88 25.81
N ALA A 137 41.02 -20.94 26.53
CA ALA A 137 40.79 -21.05 27.96
C ALA A 137 41.83 -20.26 28.77
N PRO A 138 41.47 -19.77 29.97
CA PRO A 138 42.43 -19.20 30.90
C PRO A 138 43.42 -20.26 31.40
N ALA A 139 44.56 -19.82 31.95
CA ALA A 139 45.56 -20.73 32.49
C ALA A 139 44.96 -21.63 33.60
N PRO A 140 45.34 -22.93 33.67
CA PRO A 140 44.72 -23.88 34.60
C PRO A 140 44.72 -23.46 36.07
N ILE A 141 45.77 -22.75 36.51
CA ILE A 141 45.90 -22.21 37.88
C ILE A 141 44.77 -21.23 38.23
N PHE A 142 44.35 -20.39 37.28
CA PHE A 142 43.26 -19.43 37.45
C PHE A 142 41.91 -20.11 37.28
N ALA A 143 41.78 -21.02 36.31
CA ALA A 143 40.56 -21.79 36.07
C ALA A 143 40.18 -22.69 37.26
N ALA A 144 41.15 -23.10 38.09
CA ALA A 144 40.91 -23.85 39.32
C ALA A 144 40.39 -22.98 40.48
N SER A 145 40.63 -21.66 40.43
CA SER A 145 40.34 -20.73 41.52
C SER A 145 39.13 -19.82 41.27
N ALA A 146 38.64 -19.78 40.03
CA ALA A 146 37.49 -18.99 39.59
C ALA A 146 36.60 -19.80 38.65
N LYS A 147 35.32 -19.43 38.53
CA LYS A 147 34.47 -20.02 37.48
C LYS A 147 34.90 -19.48 36.11
N VAL A 148 34.85 -20.32 35.09
CA VAL A 148 35.10 -19.91 33.72
C VAL A 148 33.77 -19.66 33.01
N GLY A 149 33.66 -18.53 32.33
CA GLY A 149 32.52 -18.22 31.47
C GLY A 149 32.99 -17.75 30.09
N LEU A 150 32.28 -18.14 29.05
CA LEU A 150 32.62 -17.72 27.69
C LEU A 150 32.21 -16.26 27.47
N VAL A 151 33.17 -15.42 27.11
CA VAL A 151 32.89 -14.06 26.65
C VAL A 151 32.67 -14.11 25.14
N ASN A 152 31.44 -13.85 24.72
CA ASN A 152 31.12 -13.68 23.31
C ASN A 152 30.01 -12.66 23.16
N VAL A 153 30.39 -11.43 22.82
CA VAL A 153 29.46 -10.40 22.42
C VAL A 153 29.19 -10.61 20.92
N ALA A 154 28.16 -11.41 20.61
CA ALA A 154 27.73 -11.59 19.24
C ALA A 154 26.97 -10.33 18.78
N ALA A 155 27.64 -9.49 17.99
CA ALA A 155 26.97 -8.42 17.27
C ALA A 155 26.09 -9.01 16.17
N ASP A 156 24.91 -8.44 15.94
CA ASP A 156 24.10 -8.82 14.80
C ASP A 156 24.71 -8.29 13.48
N ALA A 157 24.03 -8.52 12.35
CA ALA A 157 24.50 -8.08 11.03
C ALA A 157 24.76 -6.56 10.93
N GLY A 158 24.22 -5.75 11.85
CA GLY A 158 24.44 -4.31 11.96
C GLY A 158 25.54 -3.90 12.94
N GLY A 159 26.26 -4.85 13.56
CA GLY A 159 27.35 -4.54 14.49
C GLY A 159 26.91 -4.25 15.93
N THR A 160 25.61 -4.33 16.24
CA THR A 160 25.07 -4.04 17.58
C THR A 160 24.71 -5.33 18.32
N PRO A 161 25.15 -5.50 19.58
CA PRO A 161 24.78 -6.65 20.40
C PRO A 161 23.38 -6.45 21.01
N ARG A 162 22.33 -6.77 20.23
CA ARG A 162 20.92 -6.71 20.70
C ARG A 162 20.46 -7.97 21.42
N GLN A 163 21.21 -9.05 21.28
CA GLN A 163 20.96 -10.33 21.95
C GLN A 163 22.27 -10.92 22.43
N MET A 164 22.24 -11.58 23.59
CA MET A 164 23.40 -12.25 24.18
C MET A 164 23.11 -13.76 24.29
N PRO A 165 23.91 -14.64 23.67
CA PRO A 165 23.77 -16.07 23.88
C PRO A 165 24.15 -16.42 25.31
N LEU A 166 23.25 -17.04 26.08
CA LEU A 166 23.56 -17.43 27.46
C LEU A 166 24.31 -18.77 27.54
N VAL A 167 24.21 -19.58 26.48
CA VAL A 167 24.85 -20.89 26.35
C VAL A 167 25.55 -20.95 25.00
N ILE A 168 26.77 -21.48 24.99
CA ILE A 168 27.56 -21.68 23.77
C ILE A 168 27.99 -23.15 23.75
N VAL A 169 27.82 -23.81 22.60
CA VAL A 169 28.25 -25.20 22.42
C VAL A 169 29.71 -25.20 22.03
N THR A 170 30.56 -25.85 22.83
CA THR A 170 31.99 -26.02 22.52
C THR A 170 32.28 -27.50 22.22
N PRO A 171 33.49 -27.85 21.73
CA PRO A 171 33.89 -29.25 21.54
C PRO A 171 33.84 -30.08 22.83
N GLN A 172 33.86 -29.44 24.01
CA GLN A 172 33.77 -30.06 25.33
C GLN A 172 32.32 -30.15 25.85
N GLY A 173 31.35 -29.64 25.10
CA GLY A 173 29.94 -29.60 25.47
C GLY A 173 29.39 -28.17 25.63
N PRO A 174 28.11 -28.02 26.02
CA PRO A 174 27.49 -26.72 26.27
C PRO A 174 28.11 -26.07 27.51
N GLN A 175 28.58 -24.84 27.36
CA GLN A 175 29.16 -24.04 28.43
C GLN A 175 28.39 -22.71 28.63
N PRO A 176 28.33 -22.19 29.86
CA PRO A 176 27.66 -20.93 30.14
C PRO A 176 28.48 -19.74 29.61
N SER A 177 27.77 -18.71 29.16
CA SER A 177 28.38 -17.39 28.95
C SER A 177 28.87 -16.80 30.27
N MET A 178 29.81 -15.85 30.18
CA MET A 178 30.27 -15.07 31.32
C MET A 178 29.10 -14.37 32.04
N VAL A 179 28.15 -13.81 31.29
CA VAL A 179 26.96 -13.15 31.83
C VAL A 179 26.13 -14.12 32.68
N LEU A 180 25.88 -15.33 32.18
CA LEU A 180 25.12 -16.35 32.89
C LEU A 180 25.87 -16.85 34.15
N ALA A 181 27.17 -17.07 34.04
CA ALA A 181 28.01 -17.50 35.15
C ALA A 181 28.07 -16.42 36.26
N ALA A 182 28.25 -15.15 35.88
CA ALA A 182 28.31 -14.01 36.78
C ALA A 182 26.98 -13.79 37.51
N ALA A 183 25.85 -13.86 36.79
CA ALA A 183 24.52 -13.77 37.39
C ALA A 183 24.27 -14.91 38.39
N GLY A 184 24.71 -16.14 38.09
CA GLY A 184 24.64 -17.28 39.00
C GLY A 184 25.45 -17.09 40.28
N LEU A 185 26.67 -16.54 40.18
CA LEU A 185 27.46 -16.18 41.35
C LEU A 185 26.80 -15.08 42.18
N GLY A 186 26.33 -14.02 41.52
CA GLY A 186 25.59 -12.94 42.17
C GLY A 186 24.35 -13.44 42.91
N ALA A 187 23.65 -14.45 42.39
CA ALA A 187 22.49 -15.05 43.06
C ALA A 187 22.83 -16.19 44.04
N LYS A 188 24.12 -16.53 44.22
CA LYS A 188 24.60 -17.66 45.03
C LYS A 188 23.97 -19.01 44.69
N THR A 189 23.42 -19.15 43.47
CA THR A 189 22.66 -20.33 43.03
C THR A 189 23.09 -20.66 41.60
N PRO A 190 23.43 -21.92 41.28
CA PRO A 190 23.78 -22.27 39.90
C PRO A 190 22.58 -22.03 38.98
N PRO A 191 22.77 -21.38 37.83
CA PRO A 191 21.69 -21.16 36.89
C PRO A 191 21.22 -22.50 36.30
N SER A 192 19.92 -22.68 36.18
CA SER A 192 19.33 -23.86 35.55
C SER A 192 18.43 -23.46 34.39
N LEU A 193 18.61 -24.07 33.23
CA LEU A 193 17.78 -23.84 32.05
C LEU A 193 16.54 -24.74 32.10
N ALA A 194 15.38 -24.18 31.79
CA ALA A 194 14.11 -24.89 31.72
C ALA A 194 13.28 -24.38 30.53
N GLY A 195 13.20 -25.18 29.46
CA GLY A 195 12.58 -24.73 28.21
C GLY A 195 13.27 -23.48 27.65
N GLU A 196 12.47 -22.45 27.30
CA GLU A 196 12.94 -21.13 26.85
C GLU A 196 13.14 -20.15 28.03
N SER A 197 13.48 -20.66 29.21
CA SER A 197 13.70 -19.84 30.39
C SER A 197 14.95 -20.26 31.14
N VAL A 198 15.49 -19.32 31.91
CA VAL A 198 16.59 -19.56 32.83
C VAL A 198 16.18 -19.18 34.24
N ARG A 199 16.46 -20.07 35.18
CA ARG A 199 16.20 -19.87 36.60
C ARG A 199 17.50 -19.53 37.31
N ILE A 200 17.50 -18.42 38.03
CA ILE A 200 18.63 -17.88 38.79
C ILE A 200 18.12 -17.51 40.18
N GLY A 201 18.53 -18.29 41.19
CA GLY A 201 17.93 -18.21 42.53
C GLY A 201 16.44 -18.55 42.50
N ALA A 202 15.61 -17.67 43.07
CA ALA A 202 14.15 -17.79 43.04
C ALA A 202 13.51 -17.23 41.75
N ALA A 203 14.27 -16.51 40.94
CA ALA A 203 13.78 -15.80 39.77
C ALA A 203 13.85 -16.66 38.51
N THR A 204 12.80 -16.63 37.69
CA THR A 204 12.78 -17.20 36.34
C THR A 204 12.77 -16.07 35.33
N ARG A 205 13.60 -16.18 34.29
CA ARG A 205 13.74 -15.20 33.21
C ARG A 205 13.40 -15.85 31.88
N ARG A 206 12.54 -15.19 31.11
CA ARG A 206 12.10 -15.64 29.78
C ARG A 206 13.16 -15.24 28.75
N LEU A 207 13.54 -16.17 27.91
CA LEU A 207 14.57 -16.00 26.88
C LEU A 207 13.95 -16.12 25.49
N ASP A 208 14.70 -15.71 24.48
CA ASP A 208 14.40 -15.98 23.08
C ASP A 208 14.94 -17.36 22.67
N ILE A 209 14.64 -17.76 21.43
CA ILE A 209 15.03 -19.04 20.83
C ILE A 209 16.56 -19.24 21.00
N GLY A 210 16.95 -20.44 21.41
CA GLY A 210 18.36 -20.78 21.62
C GLY A 210 18.98 -20.21 22.88
N TRP A 211 18.16 -19.84 23.88
CA TRP A 211 18.61 -19.24 25.14
C TRP A 211 19.35 -17.91 24.95
N HIS A 212 18.90 -17.14 23.95
CA HIS A 212 19.36 -15.77 23.77
C HIS A 212 18.64 -14.84 24.75
N LEU A 213 19.39 -13.96 25.40
CA LEU A 213 18.86 -12.88 26.20
C LEU A 213 18.73 -11.63 25.33
N PRO A 214 17.51 -11.13 25.05
CA PRO A 214 17.34 -9.85 24.38
C PRO A 214 17.74 -8.70 25.31
N ILE A 215 18.69 -7.88 24.86
CA ILE A 215 19.28 -6.81 25.66
C ILE A 215 18.38 -5.57 25.61
N ARG A 216 18.15 -4.96 26.78
CA ARG A 216 17.52 -3.65 26.94
C ARG A 216 18.57 -2.69 27.52
N PHE A 217 19.09 -1.81 26.67
CA PHE A 217 20.09 -0.83 27.07
C PHE A 217 19.49 0.23 28.01
N TYR A 218 20.25 0.60 29.05
CA TYR A 218 19.81 1.62 30.01
C TYR A 218 20.04 3.05 29.52
N GLY A 219 21.01 3.29 28.64
CA GLY A 219 21.35 4.63 28.19
C GLY A 219 22.70 4.67 27.47
N PRO A 220 23.28 5.87 27.29
CA PRO A 220 24.61 6.03 26.70
C PRO A 220 25.72 5.48 27.63
N THR A 221 26.96 5.43 27.14
CA THR A 221 28.12 4.97 27.93
C THR A 221 28.23 5.70 29.27
N GLY A 222 28.55 4.95 30.33
CA GLY A 222 28.64 5.49 31.69
C GLY A 222 27.30 5.58 32.43
N THR A 223 26.22 5.01 31.87
CA THR A 223 24.94 4.91 32.58
C THR A 223 25.07 3.95 33.78
N ILE A 224 25.81 2.85 33.62
CA ILE A 224 26.12 1.96 34.74
C ILE A 224 27.23 2.59 35.59
N ALA A 225 27.06 2.54 36.92
CA ALA A 225 28.02 3.11 37.86
C ALA A 225 29.42 2.55 37.62
N THR A 226 30.36 3.42 37.26
CA THR A 226 31.72 3.05 36.84
C THR A 226 32.77 3.71 37.73
N VAL A 227 33.78 2.92 38.11
CA VAL A 227 34.94 3.34 38.91
C VAL A 227 36.22 3.02 38.14
N GLY A 228 37.13 3.98 37.99
CA GLY A 228 38.44 3.73 37.35
C GLY A 228 39.33 2.84 38.22
N ALA A 229 39.96 1.83 37.62
CA ALA A 229 40.79 0.85 38.32
C ALA A 229 42.05 1.48 38.96
N ALA A 230 42.58 2.57 38.39
CA ALA A 230 43.67 3.36 38.97
C ALA A 230 43.41 3.82 40.41
N GLY A 231 42.16 4.06 40.79
CA GLY A 231 41.80 4.47 42.15
C GLY A 231 41.88 3.34 43.19
N LEU A 232 41.72 2.09 42.76
CA LEU A 232 41.66 0.90 43.63
C LEU A 232 43.04 0.29 43.89
N VAL A 233 43.95 0.54 42.95
CA VAL A 233 45.37 0.21 42.99
C VAL A 233 46.07 0.66 44.28
N GLY A 234 45.66 1.78 44.86
CA GLY A 234 46.22 2.33 46.10
C GLY A 234 45.69 1.66 47.38
N GLY A 235 44.87 0.60 47.28
CA GLY A 235 44.23 -0.05 48.43
C GLY A 235 43.10 0.76 49.06
N LYS A 236 42.56 1.75 48.34
CA LYS A 236 41.45 2.57 48.82
C LYS A 236 40.13 1.93 48.40
N ALA A 237 39.40 1.37 49.37
CA ALA A 237 38.06 0.85 49.14
C ALA A 237 37.10 1.95 48.63
N ASP A 238 36.16 1.57 47.76
CA ASP A 238 35.17 2.47 47.17
C ASP A 238 33.75 1.97 47.49
N GLU A 239 32.98 2.78 48.21
CA GLU A 239 31.62 2.44 48.66
C GLU A 239 30.66 2.15 47.48
N ARG A 240 30.95 2.67 46.27
CA ARG A 240 30.13 2.41 45.07
C ARG A 240 30.17 0.95 44.61
N LEU A 241 31.10 0.14 45.13
CA LEU A 241 31.25 -1.28 44.83
C LEU A 241 30.53 -2.18 45.85
N ALA A 242 30.17 -1.65 47.02
CA ALA A 242 29.62 -2.41 48.12
C ALA A 242 28.28 -3.08 47.75
N GLY A 243 28.18 -4.39 47.98
CA GLY A 243 26.97 -5.18 47.73
C GLY A 243 26.64 -5.46 46.26
N ARG A 244 27.47 -5.01 45.31
CA ARG A 244 27.21 -5.12 43.86
C ARG A 244 27.98 -6.26 43.18
N LEU A 245 27.46 -6.74 42.06
CA LEU A 245 28.20 -7.57 41.11
C LEU A 245 29.09 -6.66 40.25
N ILE A 246 30.40 -6.91 40.29
CA ILE A 246 31.38 -6.03 39.66
C ILE A 246 31.87 -6.63 38.34
N PHE A 247 31.87 -5.84 37.27
CA PHE A 247 32.50 -6.19 36.00
C PHE A 247 33.82 -5.43 35.87
N LEU A 248 34.95 -6.14 35.86
CA LEU A 248 36.28 -5.56 35.67
C LEU A 248 36.70 -5.77 34.21
N GLY A 249 36.89 -4.71 33.43
CA GLY A 249 37.22 -4.83 32.01
C GLY A 249 37.89 -3.59 31.43
N VAL A 250 38.36 -3.70 30.19
CA VAL A 250 39.07 -2.62 29.49
C VAL A 250 38.09 -1.65 28.86
N THR A 251 38.22 -0.36 29.18
CA THR A 251 37.48 0.74 28.54
C THR A 251 38.41 1.77 27.88
N ALA A 252 39.72 1.54 27.94
CA ALA A 252 40.74 2.38 27.30
C ALA A 252 40.53 2.44 25.78
N THR A 253 40.60 3.66 25.23
CA THR A 253 40.12 3.98 23.87
C THR A 253 40.87 3.22 22.77
N ALA A 254 42.16 2.93 22.97
CA ALA A 254 43.02 2.32 21.97
C ALA A 254 43.08 0.78 22.02
N ILE A 255 42.50 0.16 23.06
CA ILE A 255 42.74 -1.26 23.39
C ILE A 255 41.43 -2.02 23.64
N GLY A 256 40.44 -1.39 24.28
CA GLY A 256 39.16 -2.03 24.58
C GLY A 256 38.34 -2.32 23.33
N ASP A 257 37.45 -3.31 23.43
CA ASP A 257 36.43 -3.54 22.44
C ASP A 257 35.28 -2.53 22.60
N SER A 258 34.74 -2.06 21.49
CA SER A 258 33.63 -1.10 21.48
C SER A 258 32.56 -1.53 20.49
N PHE A 259 31.31 -1.38 20.88
CA PHE A 259 30.16 -1.75 20.08
C PHE A 259 29.24 -0.55 19.85
N THR A 260 28.61 -0.53 18.68
CA THR A 260 27.54 0.42 18.39
C THR A 260 26.26 -0.04 19.06
N THR A 261 25.61 0.85 19.81
CA THR A 261 24.35 0.59 20.53
C THR A 261 23.31 1.65 20.18
N PRO A 262 22.02 1.48 20.55
CA PRO A 262 20.99 2.47 20.25
C PRO A 262 21.29 3.87 20.83
N PHE A 263 21.96 3.95 21.98
CA PHE A 263 22.22 5.21 22.67
C PHE A 263 23.64 5.75 22.47
N ASP A 264 24.60 4.90 22.10
CA ASP A 264 25.99 5.29 21.94
C ASP A 264 26.67 4.47 20.83
N PRO A 265 27.33 5.12 19.84
CA PRO A 265 28.05 4.42 18.78
C PRO A 265 29.31 3.68 19.24
N ARG A 266 29.86 3.98 20.43
CA ARG A 266 31.11 3.40 20.95
C ARG A 266 31.00 3.02 22.43
N MET A 267 30.05 2.13 22.75
CA MET A 267 29.92 1.58 24.11
C MET A 267 30.99 0.50 24.37
N PRO A 268 31.73 0.53 25.49
CA PRO A 268 32.69 -0.51 25.84
C PRO A 268 32.05 -1.90 26.01
N GLY A 269 32.74 -2.96 25.60
CA GLY A 269 32.24 -4.34 25.70
C GLY A 269 31.84 -4.74 27.12
N VAL A 270 32.63 -4.32 28.12
CA VAL A 270 32.34 -4.56 29.54
C VAL A 270 31.01 -3.95 30.00
N GLU A 271 30.59 -2.81 29.43
CA GLU A 271 29.30 -2.18 29.75
C GLU A 271 28.13 -2.91 29.08
N VAL A 272 28.34 -3.50 27.89
CA VAL A 272 27.37 -4.41 27.26
C VAL A 272 27.17 -5.65 28.12
N LEU A 273 28.26 -6.26 28.63
CA LEU A 273 28.20 -7.42 29.52
C LEU A 273 27.50 -7.09 30.84
N ALA A 274 27.82 -5.94 31.45
CA ALA A 274 27.17 -5.46 32.66
C ALA A 274 25.66 -5.19 32.43
N THR A 275 25.29 -4.61 31.29
CA THR A 275 23.89 -4.39 30.89
C THR A 275 23.15 -5.72 30.77
N ALA A 276 23.73 -6.70 30.07
CA ALA A 276 23.12 -8.02 29.91
C ALA A 276 22.98 -8.74 31.26
N ALA A 277 23.97 -8.64 32.15
CA ALA A 277 23.89 -9.18 33.50
C ALA A 277 22.80 -8.51 34.34
N ALA A 278 22.65 -7.19 34.24
CA ALA A 278 21.60 -6.46 34.94
C ALA A 278 20.22 -6.87 34.44
N ASN A 279 20.03 -6.95 33.11
CA ASN A 279 18.80 -7.43 32.51
C ASN A 279 18.42 -8.83 33.00
N LEU A 280 19.41 -9.70 33.22
CA LEU A 280 19.21 -11.06 33.68
C LEU A 280 18.92 -11.14 35.19
N VAL A 281 19.69 -10.42 36.02
CA VAL A 281 19.55 -10.41 37.49
C VAL A 281 18.29 -9.66 37.90
N ASP A 282 18.09 -8.43 37.43
CA ASP A 282 16.99 -7.55 37.84
C ASP A 282 15.70 -7.86 37.06
N GLY A 283 15.78 -8.56 35.93
CA GLY A 283 14.62 -8.89 35.10
C GLY A 283 14.11 -7.73 34.25
N THR A 284 14.97 -6.77 33.95
CA THR A 284 14.67 -5.57 33.15
C THR A 284 14.90 -5.74 31.65
N GLY A 285 15.40 -6.91 31.21
CA GLY A 285 15.64 -7.24 29.81
C GLY A 285 14.37 -7.26 28.96
N LEU A 286 14.56 -7.25 27.64
CA LEU A 286 13.45 -7.38 26.70
C LEU A 286 12.96 -8.84 26.66
N ILE A 287 11.65 -9.03 26.60
CA ILE A 287 11.01 -10.34 26.50
C ILE A 287 10.65 -10.61 25.03
N ARG A 288 11.20 -11.71 24.49
CA ARG A 288 10.95 -12.19 23.12
C ARG A 288 10.85 -13.72 23.07
N ASP A 289 10.04 -14.31 23.93
CA ASP A 289 9.90 -15.76 23.98
C ASP A 289 8.93 -16.31 22.92
N GLY A 290 8.71 -17.63 22.91
CA GLY A 290 7.80 -18.27 21.97
C GLY A 290 6.34 -17.79 22.06
N ALA A 291 5.90 -17.20 23.18
CA ALA A 291 4.58 -16.56 23.23
C ALA A 291 4.56 -15.25 22.44
N VAL A 292 5.56 -14.38 22.62
CA VAL A 292 5.69 -13.11 21.88
C VAL A 292 5.83 -13.36 20.37
N ARG A 293 6.64 -14.34 19.97
CA ARG A 293 6.77 -14.71 18.55
C ARG A 293 5.48 -15.26 17.94
N ARG A 294 4.68 -15.99 18.74
CA ARG A 294 3.34 -16.44 18.31
C ARG A 294 2.37 -15.27 18.17
N THR A 295 2.43 -14.27 19.05
CA THR A 295 1.61 -13.05 18.90
C THR A 295 1.99 -12.27 17.65
N ASP A 296 3.30 -12.13 17.36
CA ASP A 296 3.79 -11.50 16.13
C ASP A 296 3.29 -12.26 14.89
N ALA A 297 3.37 -13.59 14.91
CA ALA A 297 2.90 -14.45 13.84
C ALA A 297 1.39 -14.34 13.58
N LEU A 298 0.58 -14.39 14.65
CA LEU A 298 -0.87 -14.25 14.57
C LEU A 298 -1.27 -12.88 14.03
N ALA A 299 -0.63 -11.81 14.53
CA ALA A 299 -0.88 -10.45 14.05
C ALA A 299 -0.52 -10.30 12.56
N ALA A 300 0.63 -10.82 12.13
CA ALA A 300 1.05 -10.76 10.73
C ALA A 300 0.06 -11.47 9.78
N VAL A 301 -0.41 -12.66 10.13
CA VAL A 301 -1.41 -13.40 9.33
C VAL A 301 -2.77 -12.71 9.37
N ALA A 302 -3.24 -12.32 10.56
CA ALA A 302 -4.54 -11.67 10.72
C ALA A 302 -4.61 -10.34 9.96
N LEU A 303 -3.61 -9.47 10.09
CA LEU A 303 -3.55 -8.19 9.37
C LEU A 303 -3.51 -8.40 7.85
N THR A 304 -2.77 -9.42 7.38
CA THR A 304 -2.71 -9.75 5.95
C THR A 304 -4.07 -10.20 5.43
N LEU A 305 -4.76 -11.09 6.17
CA LEU A 305 -6.08 -11.58 5.81
C LEU A 305 -7.12 -10.47 5.81
N LEU A 306 -7.18 -9.67 6.87
CA LEU A 306 -8.08 -8.53 7.01
C LEU A 306 -7.86 -7.50 5.90
N THR A 307 -6.60 -7.20 5.57
CA THR A 307 -6.25 -6.26 4.50
C THR A 307 -6.75 -6.74 3.14
N VAL A 308 -6.46 -7.99 2.78
CA VAL A 308 -6.90 -8.53 1.48
C VAL A 308 -8.41 -8.71 1.43
N ALA A 309 -9.06 -9.09 2.54
CA ALA A 309 -10.51 -9.15 2.63
C ALA A 309 -11.15 -7.76 2.49
N ALA A 310 -10.61 -6.73 3.16
CA ALA A 310 -11.07 -5.35 3.02
C ALA A 310 -10.93 -4.87 1.57
N ILE A 311 -9.79 -5.13 0.92
CA ILE A 311 -9.57 -4.79 -0.49
C ILE A 311 -10.54 -5.55 -1.41
N ALA A 312 -10.96 -6.76 -1.04
CA ALA A 312 -11.91 -7.53 -1.84
C ALA A 312 -13.38 -7.09 -1.65
N LEU A 313 -13.76 -6.66 -0.44
CA LEU A 313 -15.17 -6.50 -0.03
C LEU A 313 -15.63 -5.05 0.11
N LEU A 314 -14.74 -4.11 0.44
CA LEU A 314 -15.09 -2.71 0.71
C LEU A 314 -14.74 -1.81 -0.48
N PRO A 315 -15.24 -0.56 -0.58
CA PRO A 315 -14.72 0.42 -1.54
C PRO A 315 -13.21 0.60 -1.39
N LEU A 316 -12.46 0.66 -2.50
CA LEU A 316 -10.98 0.64 -2.47
C LEU A 316 -10.37 1.73 -1.58
N PRO A 317 -10.82 3.00 -1.62
CA PRO A 317 -10.28 4.03 -0.73
C PRO A 317 -10.48 3.70 0.76
N ILE A 318 -11.66 3.20 1.12
CA ILE A 318 -11.99 2.82 2.50
C ILE A 318 -11.13 1.63 2.94
N ALA A 319 -10.99 0.62 2.07
CA ALA A 319 -10.14 -0.54 2.34
C ALA A 319 -8.69 -0.15 2.62
N LEU A 320 -8.12 0.73 1.79
CA LEU A 320 -6.74 1.21 1.94
C LEU A 320 -6.55 2.00 3.25
N VAL A 321 -7.49 2.89 3.59
CA VAL A 321 -7.44 3.65 4.85
C VAL A 321 -7.51 2.71 6.06
N LEU A 322 -8.43 1.75 6.07
CA LEU A 322 -8.56 0.79 7.17
C LEU A 322 -7.32 -0.12 7.31
N SER A 323 -6.76 -0.57 6.17
CA SER A 323 -5.54 -1.40 6.18
C SER A 323 -4.33 -0.61 6.68
N LEU A 324 -4.18 0.64 6.24
CA LEU A 324 -3.13 1.53 6.73
C LEU A 324 -3.29 1.80 8.23
N ALA A 325 -4.51 2.13 8.69
CA ALA A 325 -4.79 2.37 10.09
C ALA A 325 -4.49 1.13 10.97
N ALA A 326 -4.87 -0.06 10.53
CA ALA A 326 -4.58 -1.31 11.24
C ALA A 326 -3.07 -1.60 11.31
N LEU A 327 -2.34 -1.36 10.21
CA LEU A 327 -0.88 -1.51 10.19
C LEU A 327 -0.21 -0.50 11.13
N LEU A 328 -0.61 0.76 11.08
CA LEU A 328 -0.10 1.81 11.97
C LEU A 328 -0.41 1.52 13.44
N ALA A 329 -1.60 0.98 13.75
CA ALA A 329 -1.97 0.56 15.08
C ALA A 329 -1.05 -0.55 15.61
N TRP A 330 -0.73 -1.56 14.77
CA TRP A 330 0.24 -2.59 15.12
C TRP A 330 1.64 -2.00 15.34
N LEU A 331 2.11 -1.13 14.43
CA LEU A 331 3.41 -0.46 14.57
C LEU A 331 3.47 0.34 15.89
N GLY A 332 2.44 1.11 16.20
CA GLY A 332 2.31 1.82 17.48
C GLY A 332 2.32 0.88 18.69
N ALA A 333 1.63 -0.25 18.62
CA ALA A 333 1.67 -1.28 19.66
C ALA A 333 3.08 -1.83 19.87
N THR A 334 3.92 -1.91 18.83
CA THR A 334 5.32 -2.32 19.00
C THR A 334 6.18 -1.31 19.75
N PHE A 335 5.91 0.01 19.62
CA PHE A 335 6.59 1.04 20.42
C PHE A 335 6.20 0.92 21.90
N VAL A 336 4.90 0.78 22.17
CA VAL A 336 4.38 0.56 23.53
C VAL A 336 4.92 -0.74 24.12
N GLY A 337 5.04 -1.78 23.30
CA GLY A 337 5.66 -3.05 23.65
C GLY A 337 7.08 -2.87 24.17
N VAL A 338 7.95 -2.20 23.40
CA VAL A 338 9.36 -1.98 23.80
C VAL A 338 9.46 -1.15 25.07
N ALA A 339 8.65 -0.08 25.20
CA ALA A 339 8.57 0.71 26.43
C ALA A 339 8.14 -0.14 27.65
N SER A 340 7.29 -1.13 27.43
CA SER A 340 6.79 -2.08 28.44
C SER A 340 7.69 -3.31 28.64
N GLY A 341 8.83 -3.41 27.94
CA GLY A 341 9.76 -4.53 28.06
C GLY A 341 9.51 -5.72 27.11
N TYR A 342 8.63 -5.58 26.12
CA TYR A 342 8.33 -6.62 25.11
C TYR A 342 8.90 -6.25 23.74
N TRP A 343 9.57 -7.19 23.08
CA TRP A 343 10.03 -7.00 21.71
C TRP A 343 9.05 -7.65 20.72
N LEU A 344 8.07 -6.87 20.26
CA LEU A 344 7.15 -7.23 19.18
C LEU A 344 7.76 -6.92 17.80
N ALA A 345 7.54 -7.79 16.83
CA ALA A 345 8.08 -7.66 15.47
C ALA A 345 7.28 -6.64 14.64
N ALA A 346 7.90 -5.50 14.33
CA ALA A 346 7.31 -4.47 13.48
C ALA A 346 7.40 -4.85 11.99
N MET A 347 8.60 -5.25 11.56
CA MET A 347 8.89 -5.49 10.15
C MET A 347 8.30 -6.78 9.62
N LEU A 348 8.01 -7.76 10.48
CA LEU A 348 7.27 -8.96 10.09
C LEU A 348 5.87 -8.60 9.57
N ALA A 349 5.14 -7.73 10.27
CA ALA A 349 3.80 -7.30 9.87
C ALA A 349 3.84 -6.49 8.56
N VAL A 350 4.80 -5.58 8.41
CA VAL A 350 4.99 -4.80 7.17
C VAL A 350 5.27 -5.73 5.98
N ALA A 351 6.22 -6.65 6.13
CA ALA A 351 6.59 -7.60 5.08
C ALA A 351 5.45 -8.58 4.74
N ALA A 352 4.63 -8.97 5.72
CA ALA A 352 3.48 -9.84 5.50
C ALA A 352 2.33 -9.13 4.77
N VAL A 353 2.05 -7.87 5.12
CA VAL A 353 0.86 -7.14 4.64
C VAL A 353 1.09 -6.48 3.28
N VAL A 354 2.21 -5.78 3.09
CA VAL A 354 2.40 -4.86 1.94
C VAL A 354 2.36 -5.58 0.59
N PRO A 355 3.10 -6.69 0.36
CA PRO A 355 3.10 -7.35 -0.96
C PRO A 355 1.72 -7.94 -1.34
N PRO A 356 1.00 -8.68 -0.46
CA PRO A 356 -0.35 -9.15 -0.77
C PRO A 356 -1.36 -8.02 -0.95
N ALA A 357 -1.26 -6.93 -0.18
CA ALA A 357 -2.12 -5.76 -0.33
C ALA A 357 -1.95 -5.10 -1.70
N ALA A 358 -0.71 -4.86 -2.11
CA ALA A 358 -0.39 -4.28 -3.42
C ALA A 358 -0.89 -5.17 -4.56
N PHE A 359 -0.66 -6.49 -4.46
CA PHE A 359 -1.13 -7.45 -5.46
C PHE A 359 -2.66 -7.51 -5.55
N ALA A 360 -3.37 -7.53 -4.41
CA ALA A 360 -4.82 -7.53 -4.36
C ALA A 360 -5.42 -6.24 -4.95
N ALA A 361 -4.85 -5.08 -4.60
CA ALA A 361 -5.27 -3.78 -5.13
C ALA A 361 -5.04 -3.71 -6.65
N PHE A 362 -3.90 -4.21 -7.14
CA PHE A 362 -3.61 -4.31 -8.57
C PHE A 362 -4.64 -5.15 -9.33
N LEU A 363 -4.95 -6.36 -8.83
CA LEU A 363 -5.93 -7.24 -9.45
C LEU A 363 -7.33 -6.60 -9.49
N ARG A 364 -7.72 -5.92 -8.40
CA ARG A 364 -8.99 -5.22 -8.34
C ARG A 364 -9.08 -4.08 -9.35
N LEU A 365 -8.06 -3.22 -9.42
CA LEU A 365 -8.01 -2.13 -10.40
C LEU A 365 -8.03 -2.65 -11.84
N ARG A 366 -7.35 -3.78 -12.12
CA ARG A 366 -7.40 -4.43 -13.44
C ARG A 366 -8.82 -4.93 -13.76
N ARG A 367 -9.49 -5.57 -12.81
CA ARG A 367 -10.87 -6.05 -12.97
C ARG A 367 -11.85 -4.90 -13.22
N GLU A 368 -11.78 -3.84 -12.42
CA GLU A 368 -12.63 -2.65 -12.56
C GLU A 368 -12.42 -1.96 -13.92
N ARG A 369 -11.16 -1.87 -14.39
CA ARG A 369 -10.86 -1.33 -15.73
C ARG A 369 -11.42 -2.20 -16.85
N LEU A 370 -11.33 -3.52 -16.75
CA LEU A 370 -11.87 -4.43 -17.77
C LEU A 370 -13.40 -4.31 -17.88
N ILE A 371 -14.09 -4.32 -16.74
CA ILE A 371 -15.55 -4.16 -16.68
C ILE A 371 -15.95 -2.80 -17.27
N SER A 372 -15.26 -1.72 -16.87
CA SER A 372 -15.54 -0.36 -17.35
C SER A 372 -15.36 -0.22 -18.87
N ARG A 373 -14.36 -0.90 -19.46
CA ARG A 373 -14.13 -0.88 -20.91
C ARG A 373 -15.26 -1.58 -21.67
N ASN A 374 -15.71 -2.72 -21.17
CA ASN A 374 -16.81 -3.46 -21.79
C ASN A 374 -18.10 -2.64 -21.75
N LEU A 375 -18.42 -2.03 -20.60
CA LEU A 375 -19.60 -1.17 -20.45
C LEU A 375 -19.58 0.00 -21.43
N LYS A 376 -18.46 0.73 -21.51
CA LYS A 376 -18.31 1.86 -22.45
C LYS A 376 -18.43 1.43 -23.91
N ALA A 377 -17.90 0.26 -24.26
CA ALA A 377 -18.00 -0.27 -25.62
C ALA A 377 -19.46 -0.64 -25.97
N THR A 378 -20.19 -1.27 -25.04
CA THR A 378 -21.61 -1.58 -25.21
C THR A 378 -22.45 -0.32 -25.32
N GLU A 379 -22.21 0.68 -24.46
CA GLU A 379 -22.89 1.96 -24.51
C GLU A 379 -22.65 2.68 -25.85
N ALA A 380 -21.41 2.72 -26.33
CA ALA A 380 -21.06 3.34 -27.61
C ALA A 380 -21.70 2.64 -28.82
N ALA A 381 -21.88 1.30 -28.75
CA ALA A 381 -22.59 0.56 -29.79
C ALA A 381 -24.09 0.88 -29.79
N LEU A 382 -24.72 1.00 -28.62
CA LEU A 382 -26.14 1.34 -28.49
C LEU A 382 -26.44 2.78 -28.93
N ARG A 383 -25.55 3.74 -28.63
CA ARG A 383 -25.68 5.15 -29.08
C ARG A 383 -25.75 5.31 -30.60
N ARG A 384 -25.30 4.34 -31.40
CA ARG A 384 -25.37 4.39 -32.87
C ARG A 384 -26.74 4.02 -33.43
N LEU A 385 -27.60 3.40 -32.62
CA LEU A 385 -28.92 2.91 -33.04
C LEU A 385 -30.05 3.88 -32.68
N GLN A 386 -29.76 4.98 -31.97
CA GLN A 386 -30.72 5.99 -31.54
C GLN A 386 -30.17 7.40 -31.83
N PRO A 387 -31.02 8.39 -32.12
CA PRO A 387 -30.57 9.78 -32.28
C PRO A 387 -29.81 10.26 -31.04
N PRO A 388 -28.62 10.90 -31.17
CA PRO A 388 -27.77 11.25 -30.03
C PRO A 388 -28.48 12.09 -28.96
N ALA A 389 -29.26 13.09 -29.38
CA ALA A 389 -30.02 13.95 -28.48
C ALA A 389 -31.03 13.18 -27.64
N LEU A 390 -31.64 12.13 -28.22
CA LEU A 390 -32.61 11.29 -27.56
C LEU A 390 -31.95 10.27 -26.64
N ALA A 391 -30.82 9.69 -27.06
CA ALA A 391 -30.02 8.77 -26.24
C ALA A 391 -29.47 9.45 -24.98
N ASP A 392 -28.92 10.67 -25.10
CA ASP A 392 -28.41 11.44 -23.97
C ASP A 392 -29.54 11.91 -23.03
N HIS A 393 -30.75 12.14 -23.57
CA HIS A 393 -31.92 12.47 -22.76
C HIS A 393 -32.48 11.25 -22.04
N LEU A 394 -32.61 10.10 -22.71
CA LEU A 394 -33.05 8.83 -22.11
C LEU A 394 -32.08 8.32 -21.03
N ALA A 395 -30.77 8.53 -21.20
CA ALA A 395 -29.78 8.20 -20.18
C ALA A 395 -29.98 8.98 -18.86
N ARG A 396 -30.51 10.21 -18.94
CA ARG A 396 -30.85 11.05 -17.79
C ARG A 396 -32.28 10.81 -17.29
N HIS A 397 -33.20 10.49 -18.19
CA HIS A 397 -34.62 10.27 -17.92
C HIS A 397 -35.11 8.95 -18.55
N PRO A 398 -34.86 7.79 -17.89
CA PRO A 398 -35.19 6.48 -18.45
C PRO A 398 -36.66 6.26 -18.81
N ASN A 399 -37.56 7.02 -18.18
CA ASN A 399 -39.01 6.92 -18.36
C ASN A 399 -39.59 7.92 -19.39
N TYR A 400 -38.75 8.67 -20.10
CA TYR A 400 -39.19 9.69 -21.07
C TYR A 400 -40.18 9.11 -22.11
N LEU A 401 -41.31 9.81 -22.31
CA LEU A 401 -42.42 9.44 -23.21
C LEU A 401 -43.03 8.04 -23.00
N THR A 402 -42.85 7.43 -21.82
CA THR A 402 -43.61 6.23 -21.43
C THR A 402 -45.10 6.54 -21.32
N VAL A 403 -45.44 7.75 -20.87
CA VAL A 403 -46.77 8.33 -20.99
C VAL A 403 -46.77 9.26 -22.21
N PRO A 404 -47.75 9.17 -23.13
CA PRO A 404 -47.82 10.06 -24.28
C PRO A 404 -47.96 11.54 -23.87
N GLU A 405 -47.27 12.42 -24.59
CA GLU A 405 -47.33 13.87 -24.39
C GLU A 405 -47.86 14.57 -25.66
N GLU A 406 -48.83 15.47 -25.50
CA GLU A 406 -49.28 16.36 -26.57
C GLU A 406 -48.40 17.61 -26.63
N ARG A 407 -47.83 17.91 -27.79
CA ARG A 407 -46.93 19.05 -28.00
C ARG A 407 -47.06 19.61 -29.41
N ASN A 408 -46.95 20.93 -29.55
CA ASN A 408 -46.77 21.56 -30.86
C ASN A 408 -45.31 21.43 -31.29
N VAL A 409 -45.07 20.82 -32.45
CA VAL A 409 -43.72 20.60 -32.99
C VAL A 409 -43.69 20.95 -34.48
N ALA A 410 -42.51 21.24 -35.01
CA ALA A 410 -42.32 21.29 -36.46
C ALA A 410 -41.94 19.90 -36.98
N VAL A 411 -42.75 19.37 -37.89
CA VAL A 411 -42.53 18.07 -38.54
C VAL A 411 -42.09 18.31 -39.98
N LEU A 412 -40.99 17.70 -40.38
CA LEU A 412 -40.50 17.69 -41.76
C LEU A 412 -40.51 16.26 -42.27
N PHE A 413 -41.01 16.10 -43.48
CA PHE A 413 -40.75 14.93 -44.30
C PHE A 413 -39.87 15.34 -45.47
N ILE A 414 -38.88 14.49 -45.74
CA ILE A 414 -37.89 14.68 -46.80
C ILE A 414 -37.93 13.42 -47.66
N ASP A 415 -37.91 13.55 -48.97
CA ASP A 415 -37.92 12.43 -49.92
C ASP A 415 -36.95 12.71 -51.10
N LEU A 416 -36.13 11.73 -51.47
CA LEU A 416 -35.17 11.88 -52.56
C LEU A 416 -35.84 11.62 -53.92
N ALA A 417 -36.06 12.68 -54.70
CA ALA A 417 -36.80 12.60 -55.95
C ALA A 417 -36.03 11.80 -57.02
N GLY A 418 -36.70 10.80 -57.60
CA GLY A 418 -36.14 9.96 -58.67
C GLY A 418 -35.36 8.73 -58.15
N PHE A 419 -35.28 8.53 -56.83
CA PHE A 419 -34.56 7.39 -56.25
C PHE A 419 -35.17 6.03 -56.63
N THR A 420 -36.49 5.85 -56.55
CA THR A 420 -37.14 4.55 -56.84
C THR A 420 -36.74 4.01 -58.22
N GLY A 421 -36.91 4.81 -59.28
CA GLY A 421 -36.56 4.39 -60.63
C GLY A 421 -35.05 4.27 -60.86
N MET A 422 -34.23 4.97 -60.08
CA MET A 422 -32.78 4.84 -60.10
C MET A 422 -32.31 3.54 -59.42
N SER A 423 -32.94 3.15 -58.31
CA SER A 423 -32.61 1.96 -57.51
C SER A 423 -32.84 0.65 -58.28
N GLU A 424 -33.86 0.61 -59.14
CA GLU A 424 -34.14 -0.50 -60.04
C GLU A 424 -33.00 -0.77 -61.03
N ARG A 425 -32.20 0.25 -61.37
CA ARG A 425 -31.10 0.16 -62.34
C ARG A 425 -29.72 -0.05 -61.71
N LEU A 426 -29.49 0.50 -60.51
CA LEU A 426 -28.17 0.52 -59.86
C LEU A 426 -27.83 -0.74 -59.06
N GLY A 427 -28.81 -1.57 -58.74
CA GLY A 427 -28.66 -2.76 -57.89
C GLY A 427 -28.53 -2.43 -56.39
N ALA A 428 -28.72 -3.43 -55.54
CA ALA A 428 -28.90 -3.24 -54.09
C ALA A 428 -27.69 -2.62 -53.38
N ALA A 429 -26.46 -3.02 -53.73
CA ALA A 429 -25.24 -2.54 -53.07
C ALA A 429 -24.99 -1.05 -53.32
N ARG A 430 -25.08 -0.60 -54.58
CA ARG A 430 -24.90 0.82 -54.93
C ARG A 430 -26.06 1.68 -54.44
N SER A 431 -27.28 1.18 -54.48
CA SER A 431 -28.45 1.88 -53.93
C SER A 431 -28.30 2.15 -52.43
N ARG A 432 -27.76 1.19 -51.67
CA ARG A 432 -27.43 1.38 -50.24
C ARG A 432 -26.39 2.48 -50.03
N ASP A 433 -25.34 2.53 -50.86
CA ASP A 433 -24.29 3.54 -50.71
C ASP A 433 -24.82 4.95 -51.01
N VAL A 434 -25.68 5.11 -52.03
CA VAL A 434 -26.40 6.37 -52.32
C VAL A 434 -27.31 6.77 -51.15
N LEU A 435 -28.08 5.83 -50.58
CA LEU A 435 -28.89 6.12 -49.39
C LEU A 435 -28.05 6.55 -48.20
N LYS A 436 -26.91 5.90 -47.96
CA LYS A 436 -26.01 6.25 -46.87
C LYS A 436 -25.44 7.67 -47.02
N GLU A 437 -25.03 8.06 -48.23
CA GLU A 437 -24.58 9.42 -48.52
C GLU A 437 -25.70 10.43 -48.30
N PHE A 438 -26.89 10.17 -48.85
CA PHE A 438 -28.05 11.03 -48.66
C PHE A 438 -28.44 11.18 -47.18
N HIS A 439 -28.55 10.08 -46.44
CA HIS A 439 -28.83 10.08 -45.00
C HIS A 439 -27.77 10.89 -44.23
N SER A 440 -26.49 10.82 -44.64
CA SER A 440 -25.42 11.58 -44.01
C SER A 440 -25.60 13.08 -44.21
N LEU A 441 -25.88 13.52 -45.45
CA LEU A 441 -26.17 14.93 -45.76
C LEU A 441 -27.38 15.46 -44.97
N VAL A 442 -28.44 14.65 -44.89
CA VAL A 442 -29.64 15.00 -44.12
C VAL A 442 -29.30 15.20 -42.64
N VAL A 443 -28.55 14.29 -42.03
CA VAL A 443 -28.14 14.43 -40.61
C VAL A 443 -27.20 15.61 -40.39
N GLU A 444 -26.23 15.84 -41.29
CA GLU A 444 -25.27 16.96 -41.20
C GLU A 444 -25.96 18.33 -41.24
N GLU A 445 -27.05 18.48 -42.00
CA GLU A 445 -27.81 19.72 -42.04
C GLU A 445 -28.83 19.83 -40.89
N LEU A 446 -29.45 18.74 -40.46
CA LEU A 446 -30.49 18.81 -39.42
C LEU A 446 -29.92 18.91 -38.01
N LEU A 447 -28.87 18.15 -37.69
CA LEU A 447 -28.37 18.00 -36.32
C LEU A 447 -27.87 19.31 -35.70
N PRO A 448 -27.06 20.16 -36.38
CA PRO A 448 -26.60 21.43 -35.82
C PRO A 448 -27.73 22.44 -35.53
N ARG A 449 -28.90 22.23 -36.15
CA ARG A 449 -30.08 23.10 -36.03
C ARG A 449 -31.12 22.53 -35.05
N GLY A 450 -30.81 21.42 -34.36
CA GLY A 450 -31.71 20.81 -33.37
C GLY A 450 -32.77 19.89 -33.97
N GLY A 451 -32.65 19.50 -35.24
CA GLY A 451 -33.56 18.52 -35.86
C GLY A 451 -33.26 17.10 -35.38
N VAL A 452 -34.29 16.39 -34.91
CA VAL A 452 -34.18 14.98 -34.53
C VAL A 452 -34.78 14.11 -35.63
N VAL A 453 -33.94 13.32 -36.31
CA VAL A 453 -34.40 12.33 -37.30
C VAL A 453 -34.99 11.14 -36.53
N LEU A 454 -36.31 10.97 -36.57
CA LEU A 454 -37.00 9.88 -35.86
C LEU A 454 -36.91 8.57 -36.61
N SER A 455 -37.04 8.61 -37.95
CA SER A 455 -36.93 7.41 -38.79
C SER A 455 -36.48 7.78 -40.19
N PHE A 456 -35.60 6.95 -40.74
CA PHE A 456 -35.41 6.86 -42.18
C PHE A 456 -36.39 5.83 -42.75
N MET A 457 -36.97 6.13 -43.90
CA MET A 457 -37.98 5.33 -44.59
C MET A 457 -37.49 5.10 -46.02
N GLY A 458 -36.39 4.36 -46.17
CA GLY A 458 -35.72 4.18 -47.46
C GLY A 458 -35.05 5.49 -47.92
N ASP A 459 -35.58 6.07 -48.99
CA ASP A 459 -35.24 7.37 -49.57
C ASP A 459 -35.89 8.56 -48.85
N GLY A 460 -36.77 8.29 -47.89
CA GLY A 460 -37.40 9.30 -47.06
C GLY A 460 -36.78 9.46 -45.66
N ALA A 461 -37.01 10.61 -45.04
CA ALA A 461 -36.71 10.87 -43.64
C ALA A 461 -37.85 11.64 -42.95
N MET A 462 -38.19 11.22 -41.73
CA MET A 462 -39.08 11.95 -40.84
C MET A 462 -38.26 12.64 -39.75
N VAL A 463 -38.45 13.95 -39.64
CA VAL A 463 -37.68 14.81 -38.73
C VAL A 463 -38.64 15.62 -37.89
N VAL A 464 -38.30 15.77 -36.60
CA VAL A 464 -39.07 16.58 -35.66
C VAL A 464 -38.15 17.58 -34.98
N PHE A 465 -38.58 18.84 -34.93
CA PHE A 465 -38.00 19.90 -34.10
C PHE A 465 -38.94 20.14 -32.91
N GLY A 466 -38.39 20.24 -31.71
CA GLY A 466 -39.15 20.20 -30.44
C GLY A 466 -38.92 18.95 -29.60
N LEU A 467 -37.92 18.15 -29.97
CA LEU A 467 -37.43 16.99 -29.24
C LEU A 467 -35.93 17.14 -28.88
N PRO A 468 -35.48 16.56 -27.75
CA PRO A 468 -36.29 16.05 -26.64
C PRO A 468 -37.00 17.18 -25.87
N GLU A 469 -36.41 18.37 -25.87
CA GLU A 469 -36.95 19.57 -25.21
C GLU A 469 -37.33 20.61 -26.28
N PRO A 470 -38.45 21.34 -26.09
CA PRO A 470 -38.88 22.36 -27.04
C PRO A 470 -37.98 23.59 -26.98
N SER A 471 -37.78 24.22 -28.13
CA SER A 471 -37.05 25.48 -28.29
C SER A 471 -37.91 26.52 -29.02
N PRO A 472 -37.87 27.81 -28.62
CA PRO A 472 -38.54 28.86 -29.39
C PRO A 472 -38.06 28.97 -30.84
N GLN A 473 -36.85 28.46 -31.13
CA GLN A 473 -36.28 28.49 -32.48
C GLN A 473 -36.64 27.28 -33.34
N ASP A 474 -37.41 26.31 -32.84
CA ASP A 474 -37.72 25.05 -33.55
C ASP A 474 -38.32 25.29 -34.94
N SER A 475 -39.31 26.17 -35.05
CA SER A 475 -39.97 26.51 -36.32
C SER A 475 -39.02 27.22 -37.29
N THR A 476 -38.19 28.16 -36.81
CA THR A 476 -37.17 28.84 -37.62
C THR A 476 -36.10 27.87 -38.10
N ASN A 477 -35.61 27.02 -37.21
CA ASN A 477 -34.58 26.04 -37.49
C ASN A 477 -35.09 24.97 -38.46
N ALA A 478 -36.35 24.54 -38.33
CA ALA A 478 -37.02 23.68 -39.28
C ALA A 478 -36.95 24.24 -40.71
N VAL A 479 -37.37 25.50 -40.91
CA VAL A 479 -37.34 26.14 -42.24
C VAL A 479 -35.90 26.28 -42.76
N ARG A 480 -34.97 26.78 -41.94
CA ARG A 480 -33.56 26.94 -42.32
C ARG A 480 -32.87 25.61 -42.62
N ALA A 481 -33.17 24.57 -41.87
CA ALA A 481 -32.61 23.24 -42.08
C ALA A 481 -33.17 22.62 -43.36
N GLY A 482 -34.46 22.81 -43.66
CA GLY A 482 -35.05 22.36 -44.91
C GLY A 482 -34.38 22.98 -46.14
N LEU A 483 -34.18 24.31 -46.13
CA LEU A 483 -33.44 25.01 -47.18
C LEU A 483 -31.98 24.51 -47.28
N GLY A 484 -31.33 24.29 -46.14
CA GLY A 484 -29.97 23.74 -46.06
C GLY A 484 -29.84 22.36 -46.69
N VAL A 485 -30.75 21.43 -46.35
CA VAL A 485 -30.79 20.07 -46.92
C VAL A 485 -30.88 20.12 -48.44
N ILE A 486 -31.75 20.96 -48.99
CA ILE A 486 -31.91 21.07 -50.45
C ILE A 486 -30.66 21.64 -51.11
N ALA A 487 -30.08 22.70 -50.54
CA ALA A 487 -28.83 23.26 -51.07
C ALA A 487 -27.69 22.23 -51.05
N ALA A 488 -27.56 21.46 -49.95
CA ALA A 488 -26.56 20.42 -49.80
C ALA A 488 -26.77 19.26 -50.80
N VAL A 489 -28.01 18.80 -50.96
CA VAL A 489 -28.34 17.70 -51.90
C VAL A 489 -28.21 18.14 -53.35
N ARG A 490 -28.65 19.36 -53.72
CA ARG A 490 -28.44 19.90 -55.07
C ARG A 490 -26.94 19.98 -55.41
N ARG A 491 -26.12 20.41 -54.45
CA ARG A 491 -24.65 20.43 -54.59
C ARG A 491 -24.08 19.02 -54.76
N TRP A 492 -24.47 18.08 -53.91
CA TRP A 492 -24.02 16.69 -54.01
C TRP A 492 -24.42 16.05 -55.34
N ILE A 493 -25.64 16.27 -55.83
CA ILE A 493 -26.07 15.78 -57.15
C ILE A 493 -25.20 16.38 -58.26
N ALA A 494 -24.95 17.69 -58.23
CA ALA A 494 -24.14 18.38 -59.24
C ALA A 494 -22.68 17.94 -59.26
N GLU A 495 -22.09 17.66 -58.09
CA GLU A 495 -20.72 17.20 -57.94
C GLU A 495 -20.57 15.69 -58.17
N SER A 496 -21.65 14.93 -57.97
CA SER A 496 -21.66 13.51 -58.21
C SER A 496 -21.52 13.22 -59.71
N ARG A 497 -20.44 12.53 -60.09
CA ARG A 497 -20.25 12.00 -61.45
C ARG A 497 -21.12 10.77 -61.74
N THR A 498 -22.02 10.45 -60.82
CA THR A 498 -22.85 9.26 -60.85
C THR A 498 -23.97 9.53 -61.84
N GLU A 499 -24.15 8.66 -62.84
CA GLU A 499 -25.26 8.62 -63.81
C GLU A 499 -26.62 8.45 -63.08
N THR A 500 -26.98 9.42 -62.25
CA THR A 500 -28.09 9.35 -61.33
C THR A 500 -29.20 10.19 -61.91
N ALA A 501 -30.31 9.53 -62.27
CA ALA A 501 -31.55 10.19 -62.66
C ALA A 501 -32.26 10.86 -61.46
N LEU A 502 -31.48 11.32 -60.48
CA LEU A 502 -31.97 12.00 -59.29
C LEU A 502 -32.37 13.41 -59.68
N GLN A 503 -33.54 13.83 -59.23
CA GLN A 503 -34.19 15.07 -59.64
C GLN A 503 -34.13 16.15 -58.55
N GLY A 504 -33.50 15.85 -57.41
CA GLY A 504 -33.45 16.74 -56.25
C GLY A 504 -34.10 16.10 -55.02
N VAL A 505 -34.61 16.94 -54.11
CA VAL A 505 -35.27 16.52 -52.87
C VAL A 505 -36.62 17.22 -52.78
N ARG A 506 -37.61 16.48 -52.31
CA ARG A 506 -38.92 17.03 -51.94
C ARG A 506 -38.99 17.16 -50.44
N LEU A 507 -39.45 18.30 -49.96
CA LEU A 507 -39.60 18.58 -48.54
C LEU A 507 -40.99 19.12 -48.23
N GLY A 508 -41.67 18.47 -47.28
CA GLY A 508 -42.96 18.90 -46.74
C GLY A 508 -42.80 19.25 -45.27
N ALA A 509 -43.16 20.47 -44.86
CA ALA A 509 -43.02 20.91 -43.48
C ALA A 509 -44.29 21.55 -42.90
N HIS A 510 -44.64 21.16 -41.68
CA HIS A 510 -45.81 21.68 -40.99
C HIS A 510 -45.53 21.87 -39.50
N TYR A 511 -46.21 22.84 -38.88
CA TYR A 511 -46.18 23.10 -37.45
C TYR A 511 -47.57 22.91 -36.87
N GLY A 512 -47.69 22.09 -35.83
CA GLY A 512 -48.96 21.84 -35.16
C GLY A 512 -48.88 20.77 -34.08
N PRO A 513 -50.02 20.44 -33.45
CA PRO A 513 -50.07 19.52 -32.32
C PRO A 513 -49.82 18.07 -32.77
N VAL A 514 -48.93 17.38 -32.06
CA VAL A 514 -48.69 15.94 -32.19
C VAL A 514 -48.69 15.27 -30.82
N VAL A 515 -48.98 13.99 -30.81
CA VAL A 515 -48.78 13.10 -29.66
C VAL A 515 -47.41 12.42 -29.81
N LEU A 516 -46.48 12.80 -28.95
CA LEU A 516 -45.18 12.16 -28.79
C LEU A 516 -45.33 10.96 -27.86
N SER A 517 -44.87 9.79 -28.28
CA SER A 517 -45.00 8.57 -27.46
C SER A 517 -43.92 7.55 -27.77
N ARG A 518 -43.72 6.64 -26.82
CA ARG A 518 -42.92 5.44 -27.00
C ARG A 518 -43.84 4.30 -27.44
N LEU A 519 -43.61 3.77 -28.64
CA LEU A 519 -44.46 2.78 -29.29
C LEU A 519 -43.67 1.48 -29.56
N GLY A 520 -44.33 0.32 -29.42
CA GLY A 520 -43.72 -1.00 -29.64
C GLY A 520 -43.92 -1.96 -28.46
N HIS A 521 -43.34 -3.15 -28.57
CA HIS A 521 -43.32 -4.16 -27.50
C HIS A 521 -42.30 -3.75 -26.42
N ASP A 522 -42.44 -4.22 -25.17
CA ASP A 522 -41.57 -3.80 -24.05
C ASP A 522 -40.07 -4.02 -24.31
N ASP A 523 -39.72 -5.08 -25.05
CA ASP A 523 -38.33 -5.38 -25.44
C ASP A 523 -37.86 -4.65 -26.72
N ALA A 524 -38.76 -3.96 -27.43
CA ALA A 524 -38.47 -3.27 -28.69
C ALA A 524 -39.37 -2.03 -28.88
N GLN A 525 -38.96 -0.93 -28.25
CA GLN A 525 -39.69 0.34 -28.29
C GLN A 525 -38.95 1.40 -29.12
N HIS A 526 -39.70 2.24 -29.82
CA HIS A 526 -39.18 3.41 -30.53
C HIS A 526 -39.99 4.66 -30.17
N ILE A 527 -39.33 5.82 -30.17
CA ILE A 527 -40.00 7.10 -29.93
C ILE A 527 -40.49 7.63 -31.27
N THR A 528 -41.75 8.03 -31.32
CA THR A 528 -42.40 8.52 -32.53
C THR A 528 -43.38 9.64 -32.24
N ALA A 529 -43.75 10.38 -33.30
CA ALA A 529 -44.78 11.40 -33.26
C ALA A 529 -45.98 10.94 -34.09
N THR A 530 -47.19 11.09 -33.54
CA THR A 530 -48.45 10.72 -34.20
C THR A 530 -49.46 11.86 -34.14
N GLY A 531 -50.36 11.96 -35.11
CA GLY A 531 -51.39 13.00 -35.15
C GLY A 531 -51.66 13.53 -36.57
N ASP A 532 -52.70 14.37 -36.71
CA ASP A 532 -53.06 14.98 -38.00
C ASP A 532 -51.89 15.78 -38.59
N SER A 533 -51.16 16.54 -37.76
CA SER A 533 -50.04 17.37 -38.20
C SER A 533 -48.90 16.57 -38.84
N VAL A 534 -48.65 15.32 -38.41
CA VAL A 534 -47.66 14.44 -39.04
C VAL A 534 -48.12 14.03 -40.45
N ASN A 535 -49.39 13.67 -40.58
CA ASN A 535 -49.98 13.30 -41.87
C ASN A 535 -50.02 14.50 -42.85
N VAL A 536 -50.31 15.70 -42.34
CA VAL A 536 -50.26 16.95 -43.12
C VAL A 536 -48.85 17.17 -43.67
N ALA A 537 -47.82 17.12 -42.81
CA ALA A 537 -46.43 17.31 -43.24
C ALA A 537 -46.02 16.35 -44.36
N SER A 538 -46.38 15.06 -44.23
CA SER A 538 -46.10 14.05 -45.27
C SER A 538 -46.83 14.35 -46.59
N ARG A 539 -48.11 14.76 -46.52
CA ARG A 539 -48.92 15.10 -47.70
C ARG A 539 -48.45 16.36 -48.42
N LEU A 540 -47.81 17.30 -47.71
CA LEU A 540 -47.22 18.49 -48.35
C LEU A 540 -46.13 18.12 -49.38
N MET A 541 -45.45 17.00 -49.22
CA MET A 541 -44.53 16.50 -50.26
C MET A 541 -45.27 16.07 -51.53
N GLU A 542 -46.45 15.45 -51.41
CA GLU A 542 -47.28 15.08 -52.55
C GLU A 542 -47.78 16.34 -53.29
N VAL A 543 -48.16 17.37 -52.53
CA VAL A 543 -48.51 18.69 -53.06
C VAL A 543 -47.33 19.30 -53.81
N GLY A 544 -46.12 19.25 -53.25
CA GLY A 544 -44.90 19.72 -53.91
C GLY A 544 -44.66 19.01 -55.24
N LYS A 545 -44.85 17.68 -55.27
CA LYS A 545 -44.75 16.89 -56.51
C LYS A 545 -45.77 17.33 -57.57
N ALA A 546 -47.02 17.59 -57.19
CA ALA A 546 -48.05 18.03 -58.13
C ALA A 546 -47.83 19.46 -58.67
N HIS A 547 -47.19 20.32 -57.88
CA HIS A 547 -46.93 21.72 -58.22
C HIS A 547 -45.50 21.98 -58.73
N HIS A 548 -44.70 20.92 -58.95
CA HIS A 548 -43.28 21.01 -59.34
C HIS A 548 -42.50 21.95 -58.42
N ALA A 549 -42.58 21.72 -57.11
CA ALA A 549 -41.87 22.45 -56.08
C ALA A 549 -41.03 21.51 -55.23
N ASP A 550 -39.85 21.98 -54.85
CA ASP A 550 -38.86 21.28 -54.04
C ASP A 550 -39.19 21.39 -52.55
N ILE A 551 -39.73 22.52 -52.10
CA ILE A 551 -40.21 22.72 -50.72
C ILE A 551 -41.67 23.15 -50.72
N VAL A 552 -42.45 22.53 -49.85
CA VAL A 552 -43.77 23.01 -49.47
C VAL A 552 -43.88 23.11 -47.96
N ILE A 553 -44.20 24.29 -47.46
CA ILE A 553 -44.46 24.49 -46.03
C ILE A 553 -45.87 25.01 -45.80
N SER A 554 -46.47 24.65 -44.67
CA SER A 554 -47.73 25.27 -44.24
C SER A 554 -47.54 26.71 -43.77
N ALA A 555 -48.55 27.56 -43.97
CA ALA A 555 -48.57 28.92 -43.41
C ALA A 555 -48.39 28.93 -41.88
N ALA A 556 -48.96 27.93 -41.18
CA ALA A 556 -48.80 27.78 -39.73
C ALA A 556 -47.33 27.64 -39.27
N LEU A 557 -46.48 26.99 -40.07
CA LEU A 557 -45.04 26.91 -39.78
C LEU A 557 -44.35 28.25 -40.01
N TRP A 558 -44.69 28.91 -41.12
CA TRP A 558 -44.09 30.20 -41.49
C TRP A 558 -44.45 31.34 -40.54
N GLU A 559 -45.69 31.38 -40.06
CA GLU A 559 -46.18 32.41 -39.13
C GLU A 559 -45.53 32.32 -37.74
N VAL A 560 -45.16 31.11 -37.31
CA VAL A 560 -44.50 30.88 -36.01
C VAL A 560 -42.97 31.04 -36.12
N ALA A 561 -42.41 30.83 -37.31
CA ALA A 561 -40.98 31.01 -37.53
C ALA A 561 -40.59 32.49 -37.50
N ASP A 562 -39.49 32.82 -36.83
CA ASP A 562 -38.75 34.04 -37.11
C ASP A 562 -38.05 33.88 -38.48
N THR A 563 -38.60 34.55 -39.49
CA THR A 563 -38.13 34.48 -40.88
C THR A 563 -37.12 35.56 -41.23
N ALA A 564 -36.58 36.29 -40.24
CA ALA A 564 -35.53 37.26 -40.47
C ALA A 564 -34.30 36.59 -41.14
N GLY A 565 -33.96 37.07 -42.35
CA GLY A 565 -32.86 36.55 -43.15
C GLY A 565 -33.11 35.20 -43.82
N VAL A 566 -34.36 34.71 -43.85
CA VAL A 566 -34.76 33.53 -44.63
C VAL A 566 -35.40 33.99 -45.93
N GLU A 567 -35.00 33.36 -47.04
CA GLU A 567 -35.60 33.64 -48.35
C GLU A 567 -37.09 33.27 -48.33
N PRO A 568 -38.01 34.19 -48.69
CA PRO A 568 -39.43 33.90 -48.70
C PRO A 568 -39.79 32.88 -49.79
N PRO A 569 -40.92 32.14 -49.65
CA PRO A 569 -41.38 31.26 -50.73
C PRO A 569 -41.72 32.05 -51.99
N ASP A 570 -41.45 31.44 -53.15
CA ASP A 570 -41.71 32.00 -54.48
C ASP A 570 -43.18 32.39 -54.66
N ARG A 571 -44.09 31.59 -54.08
CA ARG A 571 -45.53 31.82 -54.11
C ARG A 571 -46.25 31.19 -52.93
N TRP A 572 -47.43 31.73 -52.64
CA TRP A 572 -48.39 31.21 -51.67
C TRP A 572 -49.70 30.85 -52.35
N GLU A 573 -50.19 29.62 -52.17
CA GLU A 573 -51.48 29.18 -52.73
C GLU A 573 -52.30 28.45 -51.66
N VAL A 574 -53.63 28.46 -51.84
CA VAL A 574 -54.55 27.69 -51.01
C VAL A 574 -54.87 26.39 -51.74
N VAL A 575 -54.40 25.27 -51.21
CA VAL A 575 -54.49 23.96 -51.84
C VAL A 575 -55.30 22.98 -50.99
N PRO A 576 -56.12 22.12 -51.61
CA PRO A 576 -56.80 21.05 -50.88
C PRO A 576 -55.77 20.00 -50.43
N ILE A 577 -55.73 19.69 -49.13
CA ILE A 577 -54.93 18.58 -48.60
C ILE A 577 -55.82 17.35 -48.55
N ARG A 578 -55.42 16.29 -49.26
CA ARG A 578 -56.15 15.01 -49.31
C ARG A 578 -56.50 14.56 -47.89
N GLY A 579 -57.76 14.21 -47.63
CA GLY A 579 -58.21 13.71 -46.33
C GLY A 579 -58.51 14.79 -45.28
N ARG A 580 -58.49 16.08 -45.64
CA ARG A 580 -58.94 17.19 -44.80
C ARG A 580 -60.13 17.90 -45.48
N GLY A 581 -61.09 18.37 -44.69
CA GLY A 581 -62.27 19.08 -45.21
C GLY A 581 -61.97 20.53 -45.64
N GLU A 582 -60.88 21.11 -45.15
CA GLU A 582 -60.49 22.50 -45.39
C GLU A 582 -59.18 22.59 -46.18
N ALA A 583 -59.16 23.49 -47.17
CA ALA A 583 -57.95 23.80 -47.92
C ALA A 583 -56.95 24.58 -47.04
N MET A 584 -55.65 24.36 -47.27
CA MET A 584 -54.58 24.95 -46.47
C MET A 584 -53.78 25.93 -47.31
N LYS A 585 -53.43 27.08 -46.75
CA LYS A 585 -52.47 28.01 -47.34
C LYS A 585 -51.06 27.47 -47.15
N VAL A 586 -50.33 27.29 -48.25
CA VAL A 586 -48.97 26.72 -48.27
C VAL A 586 -48.04 27.58 -49.13
N GLY A 587 -46.77 27.63 -48.76
CA GLY A 587 -45.71 28.33 -49.48
C GLY A 587 -44.84 27.35 -50.26
N PHE A 588 -44.42 27.73 -51.46
CA PHE A 588 -43.64 26.90 -52.38
C PHE A 588 -42.26 27.50 -52.66
N TRP A 589 -41.22 26.67 -52.70
CA TRP A 589 -39.93 26.99 -53.34
C TRP A 589 -39.64 26.00 -54.46
N GLN A 590 -39.10 26.49 -55.58
CA GLN A 590 -38.79 25.69 -56.77
C GLN A 590 -37.31 25.36 -56.97
#